data_AF-A0A3C0K9S0-F1
#
_entry.id   AF-A0A3C0K9S0-F1
#
_cell.length_a   1.000
_cell.length_b   1.000
_cell.length_c   1.000
_cell.angle_alpha   90.00
_cell.angle_beta   90.00
_cell.angle_gamma   90.00
#
_symmetry.space_group_name_H-M   'P 1'
#
loop_
_entity.id
_entity.type
_entity.pdbx_description
1 polymer ?
#
loop_
_entity_poly.entity_id
_entity_poly.type
_entity_poly.pdbx_seq_one_letter_code
_entity_poly.pdbx_strand_id
1 'polypeptide(L)'
;PANPDGDIEIRITGLRPGEKLYEELLIGNNPSPTSHPRIMKAHEEFLPWPQLRARLDALETALDATDLDAVEALLTDLVAGFRCESDTPGWNGTATALAANHA
;
A
#
# COMPACT_ATOMS: atom_id res chain seq x y z
N PRO A 1 -17.84 11.39 -34.18
CA PRO A 1 -16.94 10.66 -35.12
C PRO A 1 -16.95 9.16 -34.80
N ALA A 2 -17.46 8.33 -35.73
CA ALA A 2 -17.35 6.87 -35.63
C ALA A 2 -16.01 6.48 -36.25
N ASN A 3 -15.01 6.20 -35.40
CA ASN A 3 -13.70 5.69 -35.80
C ASN A 3 -13.64 4.21 -35.39
N PRO A 4 -14.33 3.31 -36.13
CA PRO A 4 -14.50 1.91 -35.73
C PRO A 4 -13.19 1.11 -35.73
N ASP A 5 -12.19 1.55 -36.51
CA ASP A 5 -10.88 0.89 -36.68
C ASP A 5 -9.71 1.77 -36.19
N GLY A 6 -9.99 2.79 -35.37
CA GLY A 6 -8.99 3.73 -34.89
C GLY A 6 -8.06 3.14 -33.83
N ASP A 7 -6.79 3.51 -33.90
CA ASP A 7 -5.83 3.18 -32.83
C ASP A 7 -6.13 3.98 -31.54
N ILE A 8 -5.92 3.33 -30.39
CA ILE A 8 -6.03 3.94 -29.07
C ILE A 8 -4.60 4.17 -28.54
N GLU A 9 -4.25 5.43 -28.28
CA GLU A 9 -2.98 5.78 -27.62
C GLU A 9 -2.95 5.21 -26.19
N ILE A 10 -1.86 4.51 -25.85
CA ILE A 10 -1.55 4.15 -24.45
C ILE A 10 -0.45 5.09 -23.96
N ARG A 11 -0.77 5.88 -22.93
CA ARG A 11 0.18 6.80 -22.28
C ARG A 11 0.56 6.29 -20.91
N ILE A 12 1.86 6.15 -20.66
CA ILE A 12 2.39 5.78 -19.34
C ILE A 12 2.58 7.05 -18.52
N THR A 13 1.88 7.14 -17.39
CA THR A 13 1.91 8.32 -16.49
C THR A 13 2.79 8.13 -15.26
N GLY A 14 3.44 6.97 -15.14
CA GLY A 14 4.18 6.58 -13.94
C GLY A 14 3.28 6.05 -12.83
N LEU A 15 3.91 5.66 -11.72
CA LEU A 15 3.24 5.18 -10.51
C LEU A 15 2.79 6.35 -9.64
N ARG A 16 1.66 6.19 -8.96
CA ARG A 16 1.12 7.12 -7.96
C ARG A 16 1.77 6.86 -6.59
N PRO A 17 1.76 7.85 -5.68
CA PRO A 17 2.16 7.66 -4.28
C PRO A 17 1.50 6.43 -3.67
N GLY A 18 2.31 5.55 -3.09
CA GLY A 18 1.87 4.28 -2.48
C GLY A 18 1.60 3.12 -3.46
N GLU A 19 1.77 3.30 -4.78
CA GLU A 19 1.61 2.19 -5.73
C GLU A 19 2.84 1.28 -5.79
N LYS A 20 2.59 -0.03 -5.72
CA LYS A 20 3.59 -1.07 -6.00
C LYS A 20 3.49 -1.49 -7.47
N LEU A 21 4.63 -1.69 -8.12
CA LEU A 21 4.69 -2.24 -9.48
C LEU A 21 4.34 -3.74 -9.50
N TYR A 22 4.65 -4.44 -8.42
CA TYR A 22 4.40 -5.86 -8.24
C TYR A 22 3.77 -6.11 -6.87
N GLU A 23 2.71 -6.90 -6.86
CA GLU A 23 2.07 -7.39 -5.65
C GLU A 23 2.79 -8.63 -5.10
N GLU A 24 2.61 -8.89 -3.81
CA GLU A 24 3.18 -10.05 -3.14
C GLU A 24 2.36 -11.32 -3.42
N LEU A 25 3.05 -12.45 -3.65
CA LEU A 25 2.36 -13.73 -3.89
C LEU A 25 1.87 -14.33 -2.58
N LEU A 26 0.55 -14.38 -2.40
CA LEU A 26 -0.11 -14.86 -1.16
C LEU A 26 0.13 -16.35 -0.81
N ILE A 27 0.75 -17.13 -1.71
CA ILE A 27 0.98 -18.58 -1.53
C ILE A 27 2.36 -18.84 -0.86
N GLY A 28 3.21 -17.83 -0.69
CA GLY A 28 4.59 -18.01 -0.24
C GLY A 28 4.78 -18.29 1.26
N ASN A 29 3.83 -17.91 2.11
CA ASN A 29 4.02 -17.91 3.57
C ASN A 29 3.37 -19.12 4.27
N ASN A 30 3.82 -20.32 3.91
CA ASN A 30 3.37 -21.60 4.49
C ASN A 30 1.83 -21.78 4.58
N PRO A 31 1.09 -21.63 3.47
CA PRO A 31 -0.36 -21.71 3.49
C PRO A 31 -0.84 -23.15 3.73
N SER A 32 -1.93 -23.31 4.47
CA SER A 32 -2.55 -24.62 4.73
C SER A 32 -3.65 -24.93 3.71
N PRO A 33 -3.82 -26.20 3.30
CA PRO A 33 -4.84 -26.57 2.34
C PRO A 33 -6.25 -26.42 2.93
N THR A 34 -7.24 -26.28 2.04
CA THR A 34 -8.65 -26.50 2.36
C THR A 34 -9.17 -27.74 1.63
N SER A 35 -10.44 -28.07 1.80
CA SER A 35 -11.10 -29.12 1.02
C SER A 35 -11.13 -28.83 -0.49
N HIS A 36 -11.05 -27.57 -0.90
CA HIS A 36 -11.03 -27.20 -2.32
C HIS A 36 -9.58 -27.01 -2.80
N PRO A 37 -9.15 -27.67 -3.90
CA PRO A 37 -7.74 -27.71 -4.32
C PRO A 37 -7.16 -26.36 -4.81
N ARG A 38 -8.01 -25.35 -4.99
CA ARG A 38 -7.61 -23.97 -5.37
C ARG A 38 -7.78 -22.94 -4.26
N ILE A 39 -8.17 -23.38 -3.05
CA ILE A 39 -8.36 -22.49 -1.91
C ILE A 39 -7.37 -22.91 -0.82
N MET A 40 -6.53 -21.96 -0.44
CA MET A 40 -5.50 -22.10 0.57
C MET A 40 -5.80 -21.12 1.70
N LYS A 41 -5.45 -21.47 2.95
CA LYS A 41 -5.56 -20.58 4.12
C LYS A 41 -4.18 -20.05 4.47
N ALA A 42 -4.04 -18.73 4.51
CA ALA A 42 -2.88 -18.09 5.14
C ALA A 42 -2.96 -18.30 6.66
N HIS A 43 -1.80 -18.41 7.30
CA HIS A 43 -1.68 -18.38 8.75
C HIS A 43 -0.87 -17.15 9.12
N GLU A 44 -1.54 -16.14 9.66
CA GLU A 44 -0.92 -14.87 10.01
C GLU A 44 -0.77 -14.74 11.53
N GLU A 45 0.28 -14.03 11.93
CA GLU A 45 0.44 -13.61 13.31
C GLU A 45 -0.61 -12.54 13.62
N PHE A 46 -1.09 -12.53 14.86
CA PHE A 46 -2.07 -11.56 15.29
C PHE A 46 -1.81 -11.12 16.73
N LEU A 47 -2.22 -9.89 17.02
CA LEU A 47 -2.22 -9.36 18.39
C LEU A 47 -3.51 -9.77 19.11
N PRO A 48 -3.43 -10.23 20.37
CA PRO A 48 -4.62 -10.43 21.19
C PRO A 48 -5.45 -9.16 21.29
N TRP A 49 -6.77 -9.29 21.25
CA TRP A 49 -7.69 -8.16 21.20
C TRP A 49 -7.43 -7.05 22.24
N PRO A 50 -7.17 -7.34 23.53
CA PRO A 50 -6.89 -6.29 24.51
C PRO A 50 -5.65 -5.45 24.17
N GLN A 51 -4.63 -6.08 23.58
CA GLN A 51 -3.41 -5.39 23.18
C GLN A 51 -3.66 -4.54 21.93
N LEU A 52 -4.33 -5.10 20.92
CA LEU A 52 -4.70 -4.37 19.71
C LEU A 52 -5.61 -3.18 20.04
N ARG A 53 -6.59 -3.37 20.92
CA ARG A 53 -7.55 -2.32 21.30
C ARG A 53 -6.85 -1.09 21.88
N ALA A 54 -5.92 -1.30 22.82
CA ALA A 54 -5.16 -0.20 23.42
C ALA A 54 -4.33 0.58 22.38
N ARG A 55 -3.82 -0.12 21.36
CA ARG A 55 -3.07 0.49 20.25
C ARG A 55 -3.97 1.27 19.29
N LEU A 56 -5.18 0.78 19.04
CA LEU A 56 -6.20 1.49 18.26
C LEU A 56 -6.66 2.77 18.97
N ASP A 57 -6.87 2.74 20.29
CA ASP A 57 -7.24 3.93 21.06
C ASP A 57 -6.11 4.99 21.01
N ALA A 58 -4.84 4.55 21.03
CA ALA A 58 -3.68 5.44 20.85
C ALA A 58 -3.61 6.04 19.43
N LEU A 59 -3.92 5.23 18.41
CA LEU A 59 -3.99 5.69 17.02
C LEU A 59 -5.10 6.73 16.82
N GLU A 60 -6.28 6.50 17.38
CA GLU A 60 -7.40 7.45 17.35
C GLU A 60 -7.00 8.79 17.98
N THR A 61 -6.33 8.75 19.14
CA THR A 61 -5.81 9.96 19.80
C THR A 61 -4.80 10.71 18.93
N ALA A 62 -3.87 9.99 18.27
CA ALA A 62 -2.88 10.60 17.39
C ALA A 62 -3.51 11.24 16.15
N LEU A 63 -4.53 10.59 15.57
CA LEU A 63 -5.30 11.11 14.44
C LEU A 63 -6.06 12.39 14.81
N ASP A 64 -6.74 12.39 15.96
CA ASP A 64 -7.47 13.56 16.47
C ASP A 64 -6.54 14.75 16.71
N ALA A 65 -5.29 14.48 17.13
CA ALA A 65 -4.25 15.48 17.31
C ALA A 65 -3.52 15.88 16.01
N THR A 66 -3.77 15.19 14.89
CA THR A 66 -2.99 15.31 13.64
C THR A 66 -1.48 15.09 13.85
N ASP A 67 -1.13 14.18 14.78
CA ASP A 67 0.25 13.79 15.04
C ASP A 67 0.68 12.71 14.04
N LEU A 68 1.13 13.15 12.86
CA LEU A 68 1.51 12.26 11.77
C LEU A 68 2.71 11.37 12.11
N ASP A 69 3.65 11.86 12.92
CA ASP A 69 4.82 11.09 13.35
C ASP A 69 4.38 9.92 14.25
N ALA A 70 3.46 10.16 15.19
CA ALA A 70 2.89 9.11 16.02
C ALA A 70 2.06 8.10 15.21
N VAL A 71 1.30 8.56 14.22
CA VAL A 71 0.53 7.70 13.31
C VAL A 71 1.47 6.78 12.52
N GLU A 72 2.54 7.33 11.93
CA GLU A 72 3.52 6.54 11.17
C GLU A 72 4.22 5.51 12.06
N ALA A 73 4.62 5.91 13.26
CA ALA A 73 5.24 5.01 14.23
C ALA A 73 4.30 3.85 14.63
N LEU A 74 3.02 4.16 14.88
CA LEU A 74 2.02 3.15 15.22
C LEU A 74 1.74 2.20 14.04
N LEU A 75 1.63 2.71 12.82
CA LEU A 75 1.43 1.86 11.64
C LEU A 75 2.64 0.95 11.38
N THR A 76 3.85 1.47 11.57
CA THR A 76 5.10 0.71 11.44
C THR A 76 5.22 -0.39 12.49
N ASP A 77 4.78 -0.14 13.73
CA ASP A 77 4.78 -1.13 14.82
C ASP A 77 3.69 -2.21 14.63
N LEU A 78 2.50 -1.83 14.17
CA LEU A 78 1.32 -2.70 14.17
C LEU A 78 1.12 -3.49 12.89
N VAL A 79 1.56 -2.97 11.74
CA VAL A 79 1.29 -3.55 10.42
C VAL A 79 2.60 -4.09 9.85
N ALA A 80 2.78 -5.41 9.98
CA ALA A 80 3.94 -6.09 9.42
C ALA A 80 4.07 -5.79 7.92
N GLY A 81 5.24 -5.29 7.51
CA GLY A 81 5.51 -4.94 6.12
C GLY A 81 5.01 -3.56 5.68
N PHE A 82 4.42 -2.77 6.57
CA PHE A 82 4.15 -1.36 6.29
C PHE A 82 5.46 -0.61 6.04
N ARG A 83 5.45 0.24 5.01
CA ARG A 83 6.55 1.14 4.64
C ARG A 83 5.98 2.48 4.26
N CYS A 84 6.45 3.54 4.90
CA CYS A 84 6.14 4.90 4.50
C CYS A 84 6.88 5.22 3.18
N GLU A 85 6.26 6.05 2.34
CA GLU A 85 6.61 6.30 0.93
C GLU A 85 8.08 6.68 0.71
N SER A 86 8.72 7.36 1.67
CA SER A 86 10.10 7.81 1.61
C SER A 86 11.14 6.69 1.47
N ASP A 87 10.78 5.42 1.74
CA ASP A 87 11.70 4.29 1.83
C ASP A 87 11.50 3.21 0.75
N THR A 88 10.81 3.52 -0.36
CA THR A 88 10.63 2.55 -1.46
C THR A 88 11.91 2.40 -2.32
N PRO A 89 12.64 1.26 -2.25
CA PRO A 89 13.86 1.08 -3.04
C PRO A 89 13.46 0.71 -4.47
N GLY A 90 13.63 1.65 -5.40
CA GLY A 90 13.30 1.44 -6.82
C GLY A 90 12.93 2.72 -7.59
N TRP A 91 12.70 3.84 -6.91
CA TRP A 91 12.43 5.12 -7.55
C TRP A 91 13.71 5.87 -7.91
N ASN A 92 14.07 5.88 -9.20
CA ASN A 92 15.06 6.79 -9.78
C ASN A 92 14.38 8.10 -10.18
N GLY A 93 14.00 8.89 -9.18
CA GLY A 93 13.36 10.19 -9.36
C GLY A 93 14.23 11.18 -10.14
N THR A 94 13.79 11.52 -11.35
CA THR A 94 13.86 12.92 -11.78
C THR A 94 12.44 13.46 -11.78
N ALA A 95 12.05 14.01 -10.64
CA ALA A 95 10.88 14.87 -10.53
C ALA A 95 11.16 16.15 -11.35
N THR A 96 10.83 16.14 -12.63
CA THR A 96 10.64 17.39 -13.37
C THR A 96 9.27 17.91 -12.98
N ALA A 97 9.24 18.82 -12.00
CA ALA A 97 8.09 19.62 -11.69
C ALA A 97 7.57 20.27 -12.97
N LEU A 98 6.34 19.94 -13.36
CA LEU A 98 5.59 20.57 -14.43
C LEU A 98 5.21 21.99 -13.97
N ALA A 99 6.17 22.91 -14.03
CA ALA A 99 5.93 24.34 -13.98
C ALA A 99 6.07 24.88 -15.40
N ALA A 100 5.01 24.80 -16.20
CA ALA A 100 4.70 25.72 -17.30
C ALA A 100 3.45 25.23 -18.05
N ASN A 101 2.30 25.82 -17.73
CA ASN A 101 1.28 26.12 -18.73
C ASN A 101 0.38 27.24 -18.19
N HIS A 102 0.95 28.43 -18.15
CA HIS A 102 0.22 29.69 -18.26
C HIS A 102 0.96 30.54 -19.30
N ALA A 103 0.56 30.39 -20.57
CA ALA A 103 0.66 31.37 -21.66
C ALA A 103 -0.14 30.85 -22.86
#